data_AF-A0A9E3U522-F1
#
_entry.id   AF-A0A9E3U522-F1
#
_cell.length_a   1.000
_cell.length_b   1.000
_cell.length_c   1.000
_cell.angle_alpha   90.00
_cell.angle_beta   90.00
_cell.angle_gamma   90.00
#
_symmetry.space_group_name_H-M   'P 1'
#
loop_
_entity.id
_entity.type
_entity.pdbx_description
1 polymer ?
#
loop_
_entity_poly.entity_id
_entity_poly.type
_entity_poly.pdbx_seq_one_letter_code
_entity_poly.pdbx_strand_id
1 'polypeptide(L)'
;MKNVVERVEQLIALATSPNENEARNAAMLAVQLIRKHRLVLSIPAANAGSSARARTKSDSAREAQQPSSGRKRSRSSKGNKRVVDPPEKIVAPLGGECVHCGSRYRADTTIYWFASGGGMHPKCFEEWSAR
;
A
#
# COMPACT_ATOMS: atom_id res chain seq x y z
N MET A 1 12.34 31.56 -21.31
CA MET A 1 12.03 30.12 -21.24
C MET A 1 12.17 29.71 -19.78
N LYS A 2 11.15 29.11 -19.16
CA LYS A 2 11.24 28.71 -17.74
C LYS A 2 12.20 27.53 -17.61
N ASN A 3 13.04 27.53 -16.58
CA ASN A 3 13.94 26.41 -16.30
C ASN A 3 13.13 25.17 -15.91
N VAL A 4 13.68 23.98 -16.17
CA VAL A 4 13.01 22.72 -15.81
C VAL A 4 12.76 22.63 -14.31
N VAL A 5 13.69 23.14 -13.50
CA VAL A 5 13.59 23.19 -12.03
C VAL A 5 12.41 24.07 -11.59
N GLU A 6 12.33 25.31 -12.08
CA GLU A 6 11.21 26.23 -11.79
C GLU A 6 9.85 25.64 -12.18
N ARG A 7 9.80 24.87 -13.28
CA ARG A 7 8.58 24.19 -13.71
C ARG A 7 8.18 23.06 -12.76
N VAL A 8 9.15 22.29 -12.26
CA VAL A 8 8.89 21.24 -11.27
C VAL A 8 8.42 21.85 -9.94
N GLU A 9 9.04 22.94 -9.50
CA GLU A 9 8.61 23.68 -8.29
C GLU A 9 7.17 24.18 -8.41
N GLN A 10 6.79 24.78 -9.55
CA GLN A 10 5.42 25.21 -9.82
C GLN A 10 4.43 24.04 -9.78
N LEU A 11 4.79 22.88 -10.34
CA LEU A 11 3.93 21.69 -10.31
C LEU A 11 3.80 21.11 -8.89
N ILE A 12 4.86 21.15 -8.08
CA ILE A 12 4.81 20.71 -6.68
C ILE A 12 3.90 21.64 -5.87
N ALA A 13 3.96 22.96 -6.10
CA ALA A 13 3.05 23.91 -5.47
C ALA A 13 1.59 23.70 -5.88
N LEU A 14 1.33 23.34 -7.14
CA LEU A 14 -0.02 22.99 -7.61
C LEU A 14 -0.52 21.63 -7.10
N ALA A 15 0.39 20.72 -6.76
CA ALA A 15 0.03 19.42 -6.20
C ALA A 15 -0.61 19.52 -4.80
N THR A 16 -0.57 20.69 -4.14
CA THR A 16 -1.26 20.97 -2.87
C THR A 16 -2.56 21.77 -3.05
N SER A 17 -3.05 21.94 -4.29
CA SER A 17 -4.30 22.65 -4.54
C SER A 17 -5.51 21.92 -3.96
N PRO A 18 -6.61 22.62 -3.61
CA PRO A 18 -7.83 22.00 -3.09
C PRO A 18 -8.59 21.17 -4.14
N ASN A 19 -8.22 21.28 -5.42
CA ASN A 19 -8.84 20.52 -6.50
C ASN A 19 -8.08 19.20 -6.72
N GLU A 20 -8.68 18.09 -6.30
CA GLU A 20 -8.03 16.76 -6.32
C GLU A 20 -7.53 16.34 -7.71
N ASN A 21 -8.29 16.65 -8.76
CA ASN A 21 -7.93 16.24 -10.13
C ASN A 21 -6.71 17.03 -10.62
N GLU A 22 -6.68 18.32 -10.35
CA GLU A 22 -5.56 19.19 -10.69
C GLU A 22 -4.30 18.81 -9.90
N ALA A 23 -4.45 18.61 -8.59
CA ALA A 23 -3.37 18.18 -7.71
C ALA A 23 -2.74 16.85 -8.18
N ARG A 24 -3.58 15.87 -8.53
CA ARG A 24 -3.12 14.55 -9.03
C ARG A 24 -2.38 14.69 -10.36
N ASN A 25 -2.90 15.47 -11.30
CA ASN A 25 -2.27 15.68 -12.60
C ASN A 25 -0.93 16.42 -12.47
N ALA A 26 -0.88 17.47 -11.64
CA ALA A 26 0.34 18.23 -11.38
C ALA A 26 1.43 17.35 -10.74
N ALA A 27 1.06 16.52 -9.76
CA ALA A 27 1.98 15.58 -9.12
C ALA A 27 2.54 14.56 -10.12
N MET A 28 1.70 13.97 -10.98
CA MET A 28 2.13 13.01 -11.99
C MET A 28 3.13 13.64 -12.99
N LEU A 29 2.84 14.85 -13.45
CA LEU A 29 3.73 15.59 -14.36
C LEU A 29 5.07 15.96 -13.69
N ALA A 30 5.04 16.37 -12.42
CA ALA A 30 6.25 16.68 -11.66
C ALA A 30 7.17 15.44 -11.56
N VAL A 31 6.61 14.29 -11.18
CA VAL A 31 7.36 13.02 -11.08
C VAL A 31 7.93 12.61 -12.43
N GLN A 32 7.18 12.80 -13.52
CA GLN A 32 7.65 12.48 -14.87
C GLN A 32 8.87 13.34 -15.28
N LEU A 33 8.85 14.63 -14.98
CA LEU A 33 9.96 15.55 -15.24
C LEU A 33 11.19 15.22 -14.39
N ILE A 34 11.00 14.93 -13.09
CA ILE A 34 12.08 14.52 -12.19
C ILE A 34 12.78 13.25 -12.73
N ARG A 35 12.00 12.25 -13.17
CA ARG A 35 12.54 11.01 -13.75
C ARG A 35 13.27 11.26 -15.07
N LYS A 36 12.68 12.06 -15.97
CA LYS A 36 13.25 12.36 -17.30
C LYS A 36 14.58 13.10 -17.22
N HIS A 37 14.69 14.04 -16.29
CA HIS A 37 15.88 14.88 -16.12
C HIS A 37 16.82 14.41 -14.99
N ARG A 38 16.51 13.28 -14.35
CA ARG A 38 17.27 12.68 -13.23
C ARG A 38 17.57 13.69 -12.11
N LEU A 39 16.58 14.49 -11.74
CA LEU A 39 16.72 15.47 -10.66
C LEU A 39 16.85 14.75 -9.31
N VAL A 40 17.81 15.15 -8.49
CA VAL A 40 18.03 14.62 -7.14
C VAL A 40 17.34 15.54 -6.14
N LEU A 41 16.35 15.02 -5.41
CA LEU A 41 15.69 15.75 -4.33
C LEU A 41 16.48 15.53 -3.05
N SER A 42 17.00 16.60 -2.47
CA SER A 42 17.54 16.59 -1.10
C SER A 42 16.46 17.11 -0.17
N ILE A 43 15.98 16.27 0.74
CA ILE A 43 15.20 16.76 1.89
C ILE A 43 16.24 17.39 2.80
N PRO A 44 16.24 18.73 3.00
CA PRO A 44 17.16 19.35 3.93
C PRO A 44 16.93 18.65 5.26
N ALA A 45 17.98 18.04 5.81
CA ALA A 45 17.91 17.36 7.09
C ALA A 45 17.41 18.40 8.10
N ALA A 46 16.12 18.32 8.43
CA ALA A 46 15.54 19.12 9.49
C ALA A 46 16.36 18.74 10.72
N ASN A 47 17.20 19.67 11.19
CA ASN A 47 18.16 19.50 12.26
C ASN A 47 17.67 18.45 13.26
N ALA A 48 18.30 17.27 13.24
CA ALA A 48 17.97 16.13 14.10
C ALA A 48 18.41 16.41 15.55
N GLY A 49 18.00 17.56 16.09
CA GLY A 49 18.07 17.93 17.50
C GLY A 49 16.88 17.35 18.27
N SER A 50 16.59 16.06 18.10
CA SER A 50 15.75 15.34 19.06
C SER A 50 16.62 14.94 20.25
N SER A 51 16.68 15.86 21.21
CA SER A 51 17.12 15.64 22.58
C SER A 51 16.61 14.29 23.09
N ALA A 52 17.56 13.43 23.49
CA ALA A 52 17.30 12.16 24.15
C ALA A 52 16.57 12.43 25.48
N ARG A 53 15.24 12.36 25.48
CA ARG A 53 14.48 12.25 26.73
C ARG A 53 14.76 10.88 27.35
N ALA A 54 15.63 10.92 28.36
CA ALA A 54 15.89 9.82 29.28
C ALA A 54 14.58 9.23 29.80
N ARG A 55 14.34 7.95 29.48
CA ARG A 55 13.28 7.14 30.07
C ARG A 55 13.70 6.81 31.51
N THR A 56 13.10 7.47 32.48
CA THR A 56 13.11 7.02 33.87
C THR A 56 12.31 5.72 33.97
N LYS A 57 13.01 4.65 34.34
CA LYS A 57 12.43 3.42 34.85
C LYS A 57 11.81 3.71 36.22
N SER A 58 10.55 3.33 36.38
CA SER A 58 9.99 3.02 37.69
C SER A 58 9.00 1.89 37.51
N ASP A 59 9.54 0.70 37.77
CA ASP A 59 8.85 -0.50 38.22
C ASP A 59 7.86 -0.17 39.34
N SER A 60 6.63 -0.67 39.24
CA SER A 60 5.94 -1.36 40.35
C SER A 60 4.67 -2.04 39.87
N ALA A 61 4.79 -3.36 39.69
CA ALA A 61 3.87 -4.42 40.05
C ALA A 61 2.37 -4.10 40.18
N ARG A 62 1.58 -4.74 39.28
CA ARG A 62 0.28 -5.43 39.46
C ARG A 62 -0.39 -5.51 38.07
N GLU A 63 -1.16 -6.50 37.67
CA GLU A 63 -1.63 -7.79 38.17
C GLU A 63 -2.45 -8.35 36.98
N ALA A 64 -2.27 -9.63 36.67
CA ALA A 64 -3.20 -10.53 35.99
C ALA A 64 -3.93 -10.16 34.65
N GLN A 65 -3.86 -11.13 33.73
CA GLN A 65 -4.86 -11.53 32.71
C GLN A 65 -4.84 -10.87 31.32
N GLN A 66 -4.52 -11.74 30.35
CA GLN A 66 -4.74 -11.68 28.90
C GLN A 66 -6.21 -11.34 28.55
N PRO A 67 -6.49 -10.68 27.41
CA PRO A 67 -6.55 -11.40 26.13
C PRO A 67 -5.85 -10.69 24.97
N SER A 68 -5.34 -11.51 24.05
CA SER A 68 -4.80 -11.14 22.75
C SER A 68 -5.79 -10.27 21.96
N SER A 69 -5.56 -8.96 21.92
CA SER A 69 -6.30 -8.05 21.05
C SER A 69 -5.87 -8.28 19.60
N GLY A 70 -6.69 -9.04 18.87
CA GLY A 70 -6.58 -9.21 17.43
C GLY A 70 -6.51 -7.85 16.74
N ARG A 71 -5.35 -7.57 16.15
CA ARG A 71 -5.08 -6.35 15.38
C ARG A 71 -5.91 -6.43 14.09
N LYS A 72 -7.18 -6.02 14.16
CA LYS A 72 -8.07 -5.81 13.02
C LYS A 72 -7.40 -4.77 12.12
N ARG A 73 -6.65 -5.23 11.11
CA ARG A 73 -6.24 -4.39 9.99
C ARG A 73 -7.53 -3.95 9.31
N SER A 74 -7.81 -2.66 9.36
CA SER A 74 -8.90 -2.02 8.64
C SER A 74 -8.77 -2.41 7.17
N ARG A 75 -9.65 -3.31 6.71
CA ARG A 75 -9.83 -3.65 5.30
C ARG A 75 -10.30 -2.36 4.63
N SER A 76 -9.36 -1.68 3.96
CA SER A 76 -9.67 -0.60 3.03
C SER A 76 -10.67 -1.15 2.02
N SER A 77 -11.91 -0.67 2.08
CA SER A 77 -13.00 -0.97 1.16
C SER A 77 -12.69 -0.36 -0.22
N LYS A 78 -11.66 -0.87 -0.89
CA LYS A 78 -11.37 -0.51 -2.28
C LYS A 78 -12.40 -1.26 -3.13
N GLY A 79 -13.26 -0.48 -3.77
CA GLY A 79 -14.42 -0.94 -4.52
C GLY A 79 -14.14 -2.13 -5.42
N ASN A 80 -15.16 -3.00 -5.47
CA ASN A 80 -15.24 -4.21 -6.26
C ASN A 80 -15.16 -3.87 -7.76
N LYS A 81 -13.96 -3.59 -8.27
CA LYS A 81 -13.73 -3.55 -9.71
C LYS A 81 -13.90 -4.99 -10.20
N ARG A 82 -14.94 -5.25 -10.99
CA ARG A 82 -15.14 -6.52 -11.67
C ARG A 82 -13.90 -6.78 -12.52
N VAL A 83 -13.07 -7.74 -12.08
CA VAL A 83 -11.87 -8.17 -12.80
C VAL A 83 -12.37 -9.09 -13.91
N VAL A 84 -12.22 -8.64 -15.16
CA VAL A 84 -12.62 -9.39 -16.38
C VAL A 84 -11.42 -10.15 -16.93
N ASP A 85 -10.56 -10.67 -16.06
CA ASP A 85 -9.42 -11.48 -16.48
C ASP A 85 -9.68 -12.94 -16.07
N PRO A 86 -9.62 -13.89 -17.01
CA PRO A 86 -9.77 -15.31 -16.70
C PRO A 86 -8.63 -15.72 -15.76
N PRO A 87 -8.92 -16.24 -14.56
CA PRO A 87 -7.88 -16.55 -13.60
C PRO A 87 -7.07 -17.77 -14.05
N GLU A 88 -5.76 -17.68 -13.89
CA GLU A 88 -4.82 -18.76 -14.21
C GLU A 88 -4.66 -19.69 -13.02
N LYS A 89 -4.66 -21.00 -13.26
CA LYS A 89 -4.41 -22.00 -12.23
C LYS A 89 -2.89 -22.17 -12.07
N ILE A 90 -2.36 -21.70 -10.95
CA ILE A 90 -0.92 -21.76 -10.64
C ILE A 90 -0.67 -22.48 -9.32
N VAL A 91 0.58 -22.89 -9.08
CA VAL A 91 1.07 -23.30 -7.76
C VAL A 91 1.64 -22.06 -7.07
N ALA A 92 1.14 -21.74 -5.88
CA ALA A 92 1.52 -20.53 -5.16
C ALA A 92 3.01 -20.57 -4.76
N PRO A 93 3.88 -19.68 -5.27
CA PRO A 93 5.30 -19.69 -4.89
C PRO A 93 5.50 -19.24 -3.43
N LEU A 94 4.54 -18.48 -2.89
CA LEU A 94 4.53 -17.96 -1.53
C LEU A 94 3.11 -18.08 -0.96
N GLY A 95 3.02 -18.22 0.36
CA GLY A 95 1.73 -18.19 1.06
C GLY A 95 1.07 -16.80 0.99
N GLY A 96 -0.26 -16.77 0.95
CA GLY A 96 -1.05 -15.54 0.82
C GLY A 96 -2.42 -15.64 1.48
N GLU A 97 -3.28 -14.66 1.23
CA GLU A 97 -4.67 -14.62 1.73
C GLU A 97 -5.64 -14.75 0.55
N CYS A 98 -6.63 -15.64 0.67
CA CYS A 98 -7.65 -15.84 -0.34
C CYS A 98 -8.55 -14.60 -0.45
N VAL A 99 -8.69 -14.05 -1.66
CA VAL A 99 -9.50 -12.84 -1.90
C VAL A 99 -11.00 -13.05 -1.63
N HIS A 100 -11.49 -14.28 -1.68
CA HIS A 100 -12.91 -14.59 -1.47
C HIS A 100 -13.25 -14.86 0.00
N CYS A 101 -12.57 -15.82 0.64
CA CYS A 101 -12.88 -16.21 2.01
C CYS A 101 -12.02 -15.50 3.08
N GLY A 102 -10.91 -14.85 2.70
CA GLY A 102 -9.98 -14.23 3.65
C GLY A 102 -9.09 -15.20 4.44
N SER A 103 -9.20 -16.51 4.20
CA SER A 103 -8.32 -17.51 4.83
C SER A 103 -6.96 -17.57 4.14
N ARG A 104 -5.91 -17.94 4.88
CA ARG A 104 -4.55 -18.09 4.34
C ARG A 104 -4.38 -19.40 3.56
N TYR A 105 -3.71 -19.34 2.41
CA TYR A 105 -3.14 -20.49 1.71
C TYR A 105 -1.62 -20.54 1.91
N ARG A 106 -1.04 -21.74 1.85
CA ARG A 106 0.42 -21.95 2.03
C ARG A 106 1.14 -21.88 0.68
N ALA A 107 2.46 -21.75 0.74
CA ALA A 107 3.30 -22.00 -0.44
C ALA A 107 3.07 -23.42 -0.95
N ASP A 108 3.32 -23.63 -2.23
CA ASP A 108 3.16 -24.91 -2.95
C ASP A 108 1.72 -25.45 -2.99
N THR A 109 0.73 -24.60 -2.68
CA THR A 109 -0.69 -24.96 -2.85
C THR A 109 -1.25 -24.44 -4.17
N THR A 110 -2.11 -25.22 -4.80
CA THR A 110 -2.75 -24.83 -6.05
C THR A 110 -3.81 -23.77 -5.80
N ILE A 111 -3.70 -22.64 -6.50
CA ILE A 111 -4.60 -21.49 -6.39
C ILE A 111 -4.98 -20.98 -7.78
N TYR A 112 -6.08 -20.22 -7.85
CA TYR A 112 -6.46 -19.43 -9.01
C TYR A 112 -5.97 -18.00 -8.81
N TRP A 113 -5.10 -17.52 -9.69
CA TRP A 113 -4.48 -16.19 -9.62
C TRP A 113 -5.12 -15.22 -10.60
N PHE A 114 -5.44 -14.02 -10.12
CA PHE A 114 -6.02 -12.96 -10.94
C PHE A 114 -4.93 -11.98 -11.40
N ALA A 115 -4.99 -11.52 -12.66
CA ALA A 115 -4.05 -10.52 -13.19
C ALA A 115 -4.10 -9.19 -12.42
N SER A 116 -5.27 -8.85 -11.84
CA SER A 116 -5.44 -7.71 -10.93
C SER A 116 -4.68 -7.81 -9.59
N GLY A 117 -4.12 -8.99 -9.30
CA GLY A 117 -3.44 -9.31 -8.05
C GLY A 117 -4.37 -10.01 -7.06
N GLY A 118 -3.92 -11.15 -6.55
CA GLY A 118 -4.63 -11.93 -5.54
C GLY A 118 -4.85 -13.38 -5.96
N GLY A 119 -4.80 -14.27 -4.97
CA GLY A 119 -5.04 -15.70 -5.15
C GLY A 119 -6.36 -16.15 -4.53
N MET A 120 -6.94 -17.21 -5.05
CA MET A 120 -8.15 -17.83 -4.52
C MET A 120 -8.01 -19.36 -4.44
N HIS A 121 -8.56 -19.96 -3.38
CA HIS A 121 -8.61 -21.42 -3.24
C HIS A 121 -9.46 -22.06 -4.35
N PRO A 122 -9.19 -23.32 -4.76
CA PRO A 122 -10.00 -24.02 -5.74
C PRO A 122 -11.50 -24.08 -5.37
N LYS A 123 -11.83 -24.40 -4.12
CA LYS A 123 -13.23 -24.41 -3.64
C LYS A 123 -13.92 -23.05 -3.75
N CYS A 124 -13.21 -21.98 -3.38
CA CYS A 124 -13.74 -20.62 -3.47
C CYS A 124 -13.90 -20.17 -4.94
N PHE A 125 -13.06 -20.68 -5.84
CA PHE A 125 -13.20 -20.41 -7.28
C PHE A 125 -14.44 -21.08 -7.86
N GLU A 126 -14.69 -22.35 -7.52
CA GLU A 126 -15.90 -23.06 -7.94
C GLU A 126 -17.16 -22.32 -7.48
N GLU A 127 -17.24 -21.95 -6.19
CA GLU A 127 -18.34 -21.16 -5.63
C GLU A 127 -18.50 -19.79 -6.29
N TRP A 128 -17.40 -19.12 -6.66
CA TRP A 128 -17.43 -17.83 -7.32
C TRP A 128 -17.87 -17.94 -8.78
N SER A 129 -17.41 -18.96 -9.50
CA SER A 129 -17.73 -19.20 -10.91
C SER A 129 -19.17 -19.65 -11.16
N ALA A 130 -19.82 -20.20 -10.13
CA ALA A 130 -21.22 -20.63 -10.17
C ALA A 130 -22.23 -19.47 -10.02
N ARG A 131 -21.77 -18.23 -9.80
CA ARG A 131 -22.64 -17.04 -9.62
C ARG A 131 -22.71 -16.20 -10.88
#